data_AF-A0A358HWL9-F1
#
_entry.id   AF-A0A358HWL9-F1
#
_cell.length_a   1.000
_cell.length_b   1.000
_cell.length_c   1.000
_cell.angle_alpha   90.00
_cell.angle_beta   90.00
_cell.angle_gamma   90.00
#
_symmetry.space_group_name_H-M   'P 1'
#
loop_
_entity.id
_entity.type
_entity.pdbx_description
1 polymer ?
#
loop_
_entity_poly.entity_id
_entity_poly.type
_entity_poly.pdbx_seq_one_letter_code
_entity_poly.pdbx_strand_id
1 'polypeptide(L)'
;MRAIRTDFVILFVLGGCLSLLAVPLKVLFWLPDSQDILAFVPMPERTFWHGHELLAGYSQIVLGGYLLTRPGRTIIRLFIVLWLIARGTIFIPTQTGTYLGAICNVAVFGVLFSYAGLAFFRAAKRLKSAAPGIIILFLLLAEVAFQTGETGHLPMLQETALR
;
A
#
# COMPACT_ATOMS: atom_id res chain seq x y z
N MET A 1 -5.66 12.94 -28.29
CA MET A 1 -5.59 11.77 -27.37
C MET A 1 -4.42 11.99 -26.41
N ARG A 2 -4.64 11.97 -25.09
CA ARG A 2 -3.52 12.06 -24.13
C ARG A 2 -2.75 10.75 -24.17
N ALA A 3 -1.45 10.79 -24.47
CA ALA A 3 -0.59 9.62 -24.40
C ALA A 3 -0.68 9.00 -23.00
N ILE A 4 -1.04 7.72 -22.94
CA ILE A 4 -0.98 6.94 -21.70
C ILE A 4 0.47 7.01 -21.24
N ARG A 5 0.70 7.56 -20.04
CA ARG A 5 2.04 7.59 -19.47
C ARG A 5 2.44 6.15 -19.14
N THR A 6 3.37 5.61 -19.93
CA THR A 6 3.93 4.26 -19.78
C THR A 6 4.44 3.97 -18.38
N ASP A 7 4.85 5.00 -17.63
CA ASP A 7 5.29 4.89 -16.24
C ASP A 7 4.24 4.23 -15.32
N PHE A 8 2.94 4.45 -15.56
CA PHE A 8 1.88 3.79 -14.79
C PHE A 8 1.61 2.36 -15.23
N VAL A 9 1.88 2.02 -16.49
CA VAL A 9 1.78 0.64 -16.98
C VAL A 9 2.81 -0.22 -16.26
N ILE A 10 4.04 0.27 -16.11
CA ILE A 10 5.10 -0.40 -15.34
C ILE A 10 4.62 -0.64 -13.90
N LEU A 11 3.97 0.35 -13.29
CA LEU A 11 3.45 0.26 -11.93
C LEU A 11 2.39 -0.84 -11.78
N PHE A 12 1.44 -0.95 -12.73
CA PHE A 12 0.46 -2.04 -12.75
C PHE A 12 1.09 -3.41 -13.02
N VAL A 13 2.06 -3.50 -13.93
CA VAL A 13 2.80 -4.74 -14.23
C VAL A 13 3.57 -5.21 -13.00
N LEU A 14 4.30 -4.32 -12.34
CA LEU A 14 5.03 -4.63 -11.10
C LEU A 14 4.07 -5.06 -9.99
N GLY A 15 2.92 -4.38 -9.86
CA GLY A 15 1.86 -4.78 -8.93
C GLY A 15 1.33 -6.19 -9.21
N GLY A 16 1.09 -6.51 -10.49
CA GLY A 16 0.65 -7.84 -10.93
C GLY A 16 1.72 -8.92 -10.72
N CYS A 17 2.98 -8.65 -11.04
CA CYS A 17 4.07 -9.58 -10.78
C CYS A 17 4.25 -9.84 -9.28
N LEU A 18 4.16 -8.80 -8.45
CA LEU A 18 4.26 -8.94 -7.00
C LEU A 18 3.07 -9.73 -6.44
N SER A 19 1.85 -9.50 -6.93
CA SER A 19 0.67 -10.26 -6.47
C SER A 19 0.72 -11.73 -6.87
N LEU A 20 1.24 -12.05 -8.06
CA LEU A 20 1.50 -13.42 -8.50
C LEU A 20 2.53 -14.15 -7.64
N LEU A 21 3.36 -13.44 -6.89
CA LEU A 21 4.28 -14.04 -5.91
C LEU A 21 3.64 -14.08 -4.52
N ALA A 22 3.15 -12.94 -4.04
CA ALA A 22 2.66 -12.79 -2.68
C ALA A 22 1.39 -13.61 -2.39
N VAL A 23 0.46 -13.69 -3.35
CA VAL A 23 -0.80 -14.44 -3.16
C VAL A 23 -0.56 -15.94 -3.09
N PRO A 24 0.16 -16.58 -4.04
CA PRO A 24 0.48 -18.01 -3.94
C PRO A 24 1.34 -18.36 -2.72
N LEU A 25 2.33 -17.51 -2.38
CA LEU A 25 3.10 -17.70 -1.14
C LEU A 25 2.16 -17.78 0.07
N LYS A 26 1.16 -16.89 0.09
CA LYS A 26 0.20 -16.84 1.18
C LYS A 26 -0.71 -18.05 1.22
N VAL A 27 -1.19 -18.52 0.08
CA VAL A 27 -1.98 -19.75 -0.02
C VAL A 27 -1.18 -20.96 0.48
N LEU A 28 0.11 -21.03 0.17
CA LEU A 28 1.00 -22.09 0.67
C LEU A 28 1.06 -22.15 2.20
N PHE A 29 0.99 -21.02 2.91
CA PHE A 29 0.94 -21.02 4.39
C PHE A 29 -0.32 -21.67 4.99
N TRP A 30 -1.40 -21.80 4.22
CA TRP A 30 -2.64 -22.44 4.67
C TRP A 30 -2.78 -23.90 4.27
N LEU A 31 -1.88 -24.40 3.41
CA LEU A 31 -1.85 -25.79 2.99
C LEU A 31 -1.12 -26.64 4.03
N PRO A 32 -1.73 -27.73 4.54
CA PRO A 32 -1.01 -28.74 5.31
C PRO A 32 0.18 -29.27 4.49
N ASP A 33 1.29 -29.58 5.15
CA ASP A 33 2.50 -30.18 4.55
C ASP A 33 3.25 -29.32 3.50
N SER A 34 3.02 -28.01 3.45
CA SER A 34 3.76 -27.10 2.56
C SER A 34 5.15 -26.68 3.08
N GLN A 35 5.54 -27.16 4.27
CA GLN A 35 6.78 -26.74 4.95
C GLN A 35 8.04 -27.06 4.14
N ASP A 36 8.04 -28.19 3.41
CA ASP A 36 9.16 -28.59 2.55
C ASP A 36 9.35 -27.64 1.35
N ILE A 37 8.26 -27.06 0.84
CA ILE A 37 8.29 -26.07 -0.25
C ILE A 37 8.70 -24.70 0.29
N LEU A 38 8.18 -24.33 1.47
CA LEU A 38 8.49 -23.07 2.14
C LEU A 38 9.94 -23.00 2.64
N ALA A 39 10.62 -24.14 2.84
CA ALA A 39 12.04 -24.20 3.20
C ALA A 39 12.98 -23.58 2.14
N PHE A 40 12.54 -23.54 0.87
CA PHE A 40 13.32 -22.98 -0.24
C PHE A 40 12.99 -21.51 -0.56
N VAL A 41 12.07 -20.90 0.18
CA VAL A 41 11.58 -19.54 -0.06
C VAL A 41 11.79 -18.69 1.19
N PRO A 42 12.25 -17.44 1.08
CA PRO A 42 12.30 -16.55 2.24
C PRO A 42 10.92 -16.42 2.86
N MET A 43 10.74 -16.95 4.07
CA MET A 43 9.47 -16.94 4.78
C MET A 43 9.11 -15.50 5.17
N PRO A 44 7.94 -15.00 4.77
CA PRO A 44 7.41 -13.77 5.34
C PRO A 44 6.97 -14.00 6.79
N GLU A 45 7.64 -13.33 7.74
CA GLU A 45 7.44 -13.57 9.18
C GLU A 45 6.42 -12.61 9.83
N ARG A 46 5.76 -11.71 9.08
CA ARG A 46 4.76 -10.80 9.66
C ARG A 46 3.37 -11.43 9.79
N THR A 47 2.90 -11.50 11.03
CA THR A 47 1.58 -12.02 11.43
C THR A 47 0.39 -11.26 10.82
N PHE A 48 0.50 -9.94 10.64
CA PHE A 48 -0.58 -9.07 10.13
C PHE A 48 -0.60 -8.84 8.61
N TRP A 49 -0.03 -9.77 7.84
CA TRP A 49 0.00 -9.73 6.37
C TRP A 49 -1.38 -9.67 5.68
N HIS A 50 -2.43 -10.16 6.34
CA HIS A 50 -3.55 -10.77 5.62
C HIS A 50 -4.50 -9.80 4.89
N GLY A 51 -5.16 -8.89 5.61
CA GLY A 51 -6.23 -8.08 5.03
C GLY A 51 -5.75 -6.70 4.60
N HIS A 52 -5.04 -6.03 5.50
CA HIS A 52 -4.62 -4.64 5.33
C HIS A 52 -3.66 -4.46 4.17
N GLU A 53 -2.64 -5.31 4.04
CA GLU A 53 -1.68 -5.20 2.93
C GLU A 53 -2.31 -5.48 1.57
N LEU A 54 -3.27 -6.42 1.50
CA LEU A 54 -3.99 -6.75 0.27
C LEU A 54 -4.98 -5.65 -0.14
N LEU A 55 -5.76 -5.11 0.81
CA LEU A 55 -6.72 -4.04 0.52
C LEU A 55 -6.06 -2.67 0.42
N ALA A 56 -5.35 -2.22 1.45
CA ALA A 56 -4.75 -0.89 1.49
C ALA A 56 -3.51 -0.82 0.59
N GLY A 57 -2.62 -1.80 0.66
CA GLY A 57 -1.36 -1.80 -0.10
C GLY A 57 -1.56 -1.83 -1.62
N TYR A 58 -2.43 -2.69 -2.15
CA TYR A 58 -2.66 -2.74 -3.61
C TYR A 58 -3.65 -1.69 -4.10
N SER A 59 -4.59 -1.22 -3.26
CA SER A 59 -5.46 -0.10 -3.65
C SER A 59 -4.66 1.19 -3.87
N GLN A 60 -3.54 1.40 -3.16
CA GLN A 60 -2.63 2.52 -3.42
C GLN A 60 -2.18 2.57 -4.88
N ILE A 61 -1.79 1.44 -5.48
CA ILE A 61 -1.41 1.36 -6.90
C ILE A 61 -2.55 1.78 -7.80
N VAL A 62 -3.74 1.24 -7.55
CA VAL A 62 -4.92 1.50 -8.39
C VAL A 62 -5.33 2.96 -8.31
N LEU A 63 -5.42 3.49 -7.09
CA LEU A 63 -5.72 4.90 -6.84
C LEU A 63 -4.63 5.80 -7.43
N GLY A 64 -3.36 5.42 -7.31
CA GLY A 64 -2.22 6.13 -7.88
C GLY A 64 -2.33 6.20 -9.40
N GLY A 65 -2.49 5.05 -10.07
CA GLY A 65 -2.62 4.98 -11.53
C GLY A 65 -3.81 5.76 -12.09
N TYR A 66 -4.90 5.88 -11.32
CA TYR A 66 -6.10 6.58 -11.76
C TYR A 66 -6.10 8.09 -11.42
N LEU A 67 -5.68 8.46 -10.21
CA LEU A 67 -5.86 9.81 -9.68
C LEU A 67 -4.65 10.73 -9.89
N LEU A 68 -3.45 10.17 -10.06
CA LEU A 68 -2.24 10.94 -10.32
C LEU A 68 -2.15 11.40 -11.78
N THR A 69 -3.02 12.35 -12.16
CA THR A 69 -3.20 12.78 -13.55
C THR A 69 -2.18 13.83 -14.05
N ARG A 70 -1.55 14.58 -13.14
CA ARG A 70 -0.56 15.65 -13.46
C ARG A 70 0.78 15.62 -12.70
N PRO A 71 1.22 14.58 -11.98
CA PRO A 71 2.53 14.64 -11.33
C PRO A 71 3.66 14.68 -12.35
N GLY A 72 4.81 15.22 -11.96
CA GLY A 72 6.05 15.05 -12.74
C GLY A 72 6.53 13.59 -12.71
N ARG A 73 7.39 13.21 -13.66
CA ARG A 73 8.00 11.85 -13.71
C ARG A 73 8.70 11.48 -12.40
N THR A 74 9.34 12.45 -11.76
CA THR A 74 10.02 12.27 -10.46
C THR A 74 9.07 11.79 -9.36
N ILE A 75 7.87 12.35 -9.30
CA ILE A 75 6.87 12.00 -8.28
C ILE A 75 6.29 10.61 -8.54
N ILE A 76 6.07 10.25 -9.81
CA ILE A 76 5.63 8.90 -10.19
C ILE A 76 6.70 7.88 -9.78
N ARG A 77 7.97 8.15 -10.07
CA ARG A 77 9.09 7.28 -9.65
C ARG A 77 9.20 7.17 -8.14
N LEU A 78 9.11 8.29 -7.42
CA LEU A 78 9.11 8.30 -5.95
C LEU A 78 7.97 7.44 -5.40
N PHE A 79 6.76 7.59 -5.94
CA PHE A 79 5.60 6.80 -5.56
C PHE A 79 5.85 5.29 -5.78
N ILE A 80 6.37 4.91 -6.95
CA ILE A 80 6.70 3.51 -7.28
C ILE A 80 7.74 2.97 -6.29
N VAL A 81 8.82 3.71 -6.06
CA VAL A 81 9.91 3.27 -5.18
C VAL A 81 9.42 3.12 -3.75
N LEU A 82 8.68 4.09 -3.21
CA LEU A 82 8.11 3.99 -1.86
C LEU A 82 7.16 2.79 -1.75
N TRP A 83 6.32 2.57 -2.77
CA TRP A 83 5.42 1.43 -2.78
C TRP A 83 6.18 0.10 -2.83
N LEU A 84 7.19 -0.03 -3.69
CA LEU A 84 8.02 -1.23 -3.79
C LEU A 84 8.78 -1.50 -2.49
N ILE A 85 9.31 -0.47 -1.84
CA ILE A 85 9.99 -0.61 -0.55
C ILE A 85 8.98 -1.10 0.50
N ALA A 86 7.81 -0.47 0.61
CA ALA A 86 6.77 -0.87 1.55
C ALA A 86 6.43 -2.37 1.38
N ARG A 87 6.22 -2.80 0.14
CA ARG A 87 5.96 -4.21 -0.18
C ARG A 87 7.15 -5.11 0.05
N GLY A 88 8.38 -4.66 -0.21
CA GLY A 88 9.60 -5.44 -0.02
C GLY A 88 9.98 -5.65 1.45
N THR A 89 9.52 -4.76 2.35
CA THR A 89 9.80 -4.88 3.80
C THR A 89 9.21 -6.13 4.44
N ILE A 90 8.33 -6.81 3.73
CA ILE A 90 7.82 -8.13 4.08
C ILE A 90 8.89 -9.20 4.27
N PHE A 91 10.01 -9.07 3.55
CA PHE A 91 11.13 -10.01 3.62
C PHE A 91 12.20 -9.58 4.63
N ILE A 92 11.95 -8.49 5.38
CA ILE A 92 12.86 -7.94 6.37
C ILE A 92 12.18 -8.08 7.75
N PRO A 93 12.42 -9.18 8.48
CA PRO A 93 11.71 -9.48 9.72
C PRO A 93 12.19 -8.67 10.93
N THR A 94 13.16 -7.78 10.75
CA THR A 94 13.70 -6.93 11.83
C THR A 94 12.79 -5.73 12.10
N GLN A 95 12.93 -5.11 13.28
CA GLN A 95 12.25 -3.85 13.59
C GLN A 95 12.49 -2.77 12.51
N THR A 96 13.68 -2.77 11.89
CA THR A 96 13.99 -1.90 10.77
C THR A 96 13.03 -2.10 9.61
N GLY A 97 12.68 -3.34 9.28
CA GLY A 97 11.66 -3.64 8.28
C GLY A 97 10.30 -3.06 8.67
N THR A 98 9.90 -3.20 9.93
CA THR A 98 8.62 -2.68 10.45
C THR A 98 8.51 -1.18 10.30
N TYR A 99 9.50 -0.43 10.79
CA TYR A 99 9.50 1.03 10.68
C TYR A 99 9.60 1.49 9.22
N LEU A 100 10.45 0.85 8.41
CA LEU A 100 10.59 1.20 7.00
C LEU A 100 9.29 0.96 6.23
N GLY A 101 8.63 -0.17 6.45
CA GLY A 101 7.33 -0.50 5.86
C GLY A 101 6.26 0.51 6.25
N ALA A 102 6.19 0.85 7.54
CA ALA A 102 5.26 1.84 8.08
C ALA A 102 5.44 3.22 7.44
N ILE A 103 6.68 3.73 7.43
CA ILE A 103 7.00 5.03 6.85
C ILE A 103 6.67 5.05 5.36
N CYS A 104 7.04 4.01 4.62
CA CYS A 104 6.80 3.94 3.18
C CYS A 104 5.31 3.83 2.86
N ASN A 105 4.52 3.02 3.58
CA ASN A 105 3.08 2.92 3.38
C ASN A 105 2.36 4.25 3.61
N VAL A 106 2.66 4.93 4.73
CA VAL A 106 2.11 6.24 5.03
C VAL A 106 2.55 7.27 3.98
N ALA A 107 3.82 7.23 3.56
CA ALA A 107 4.34 8.15 2.54
C ALA A 107 3.64 7.98 1.18
N VAL A 108 3.31 6.74 0.77
CA VAL A 108 2.57 6.48 -0.49
C VAL A 108 1.19 7.16 -0.45
N PHE A 109 0.41 6.96 0.61
CA PHE A 109 -0.86 7.67 0.79
C PHE A 109 -0.67 9.18 0.93
N GLY A 110 0.40 9.63 1.59
CA GLY A 110 0.74 11.05 1.73
C GLY A 110 1.01 11.72 0.38
N VAL A 111 1.75 11.06 -0.52
CA VAL A 111 1.95 11.53 -1.90
C VAL A 111 0.62 11.57 -2.65
N LEU A 112 -0.20 10.52 -2.53
CA LEU A 112 -1.49 10.43 -3.19
C LEU A 112 -2.45 11.54 -2.71
N PHE A 113 -2.49 11.79 -1.41
CA PHE A 113 -3.26 12.87 -0.81
C PHE A 113 -2.76 14.24 -1.27
N SER A 114 -1.45 14.47 -1.29
CA SER A 114 -0.87 15.76 -1.66
C SER A 114 -1.14 16.15 -3.11
N TYR A 115 -1.08 15.18 -4.03
CA TYR A 115 -1.21 15.45 -5.47
C TYR A 115 -2.62 15.24 -6.01
N ALA A 116 -3.38 14.29 -5.48
CA ALA A 116 -4.76 14.05 -5.89
C ALA A 116 -5.77 14.59 -4.87
N GLY A 117 -5.63 14.24 -3.59
CA GLY A 117 -6.58 14.61 -2.53
C GLY A 117 -6.75 16.13 -2.38
N LEU A 118 -5.66 16.88 -2.24
CA LEU A 118 -5.68 18.34 -2.12
C LEU A 118 -6.25 19.03 -3.36
N ALA A 119 -6.08 18.46 -4.55
CA ALA A 119 -6.65 19.01 -5.77
C ALA A 119 -8.19 19.02 -5.71
N PHE A 120 -8.80 17.96 -5.15
CA PHE A 120 -10.25 17.93 -4.94
C PHE A 120 -10.71 18.97 -3.92
N PHE A 121 -9.99 19.15 -2.81
CA PHE A 121 -10.34 20.20 -1.84
C PHE A 121 -10.23 21.61 -2.42
N ARG A 122 -9.18 21.91 -3.18
CA ARG A 122 -8.99 23.22 -3.83
C ARG A 122 -10.06 23.51 -4.88
N ALA A 123 -10.54 22.48 -5.59
CA ALA A 123 -11.57 22.62 -6.62
C ALA A 123 -13.00 22.57 -6.07
N ALA A 124 -13.19 22.13 -4.82
CA ALA A 124 -14.51 21.89 -4.25
C ALA A 124 -15.23 23.19 -3.91
N LYS A 125 -16.37 23.44 -4.58
CA LYS A 125 -17.34 24.48 -4.18
C LYS A 125 -18.42 23.95 -3.22
N ARG A 126 -18.52 22.63 -3.08
CA ARG A 126 -19.50 21.91 -2.25
C ARG A 126 -18.84 20.68 -1.64
N LEU A 127 -19.26 20.27 -0.44
CA LEU A 127 -18.70 19.10 0.26
C LEU A 127 -18.75 17.81 -0.57
N LYS A 128 -19.83 17.61 -1.35
CA LYS A 128 -19.96 16.45 -2.25
C LYS A 128 -18.84 16.38 -3.29
N SER A 129 -18.31 17.52 -3.73
CA SER A 129 -17.18 17.59 -4.67
C SER A 129 -15.83 17.34 -4.00
N ALA A 130 -15.74 17.51 -2.68
CA ALA A 130 -14.56 17.17 -1.89
C ALA A 130 -14.50 15.68 -1.50
N ALA A 131 -15.58 14.92 -1.73
CA ALA A 131 -15.69 13.53 -1.29
C ALA A 131 -14.49 12.64 -1.66
N PRO A 132 -13.95 12.66 -2.90
CA PRO A 132 -12.76 11.87 -3.22
C PRO A 132 -11.53 12.24 -2.38
N GLY A 133 -11.32 13.55 -2.12
CA GLY A 133 -10.25 14.02 -1.26
C GLY A 133 -10.43 13.62 0.21
N ILE A 134 -11.68 13.65 0.69
CA ILE A 134 -12.05 13.19 2.04
C ILE A 134 -11.79 11.68 2.18
N ILE A 135 -12.15 10.88 1.18
CA ILE A 135 -11.90 9.43 1.19
C ILE A 135 -10.40 9.14 1.26
N ILE A 136 -9.58 9.81 0.42
CA ILE A 136 -8.12 9.64 0.47
C ILE A 136 -7.57 10.06 1.83
N LEU A 137 -8.07 11.16 2.41
CA LEU A 137 -7.66 11.59 3.75
C LEU A 137 -7.95 10.52 4.80
N PHE A 138 -9.15 9.94 4.79
CA PHE A 138 -9.50 8.88 5.72
C PHE A 138 -8.66 7.62 5.50
N LEU A 139 -8.34 7.26 4.25
CA LEU A 139 -7.42 6.15 3.96
C LEU A 139 -6.02 6.42 4.51
N LEU A 140 -5.50 7.64 4.36
CA LEU A 140 -4.23 8.05 4.96
C LEU A 140 -4.27 7.97 6.48
N LEU A 141 -5.32 8.48 7.11
CA LEU A 141 -5.48 8.43 8.58
C LEU A 141 -5.62 7.00 9.09
N ALA A 142 -6.36 6.14 8.38
CA ALA A 142 -6.48 4.73 8.68
C ALA A 142 -5.13 4.02 8.57
N GLU A 143 -4.34 4.32 7.53
CA GLU A 143 -2.98 3.80 7.41
C GLU A 143 -2.09 4.24 8.59
N VAL A 144 -2.12 5.53 8.95
CA VAL A 144 -1.37 6.04 10.11
C VAL A 144 -1.79 5.34 11.41
N ALA A 145 -3.08 5.15 11.63
CA ALA A 145 -3.60 4.46 12.81
C ALA A 145 -3.15 2.99 12.85
N PHE A 146 -3.24 2.29 11.71
CA PHE A 146 -2.81 0.89 11.60
C PHE A 146 -1.31 0.75 11.87
N GLN A 147 -0.49 1.59 11.23
CA GLN A 147 0.96 1.54 11.34
C GLN A 147 1.45 1.96 12.74
N THR A 148 0.77 2.89 13.42
CA THR A 148 1.03 3.20 14.83
C THR A 148 0.63 2.06 15.76
N GLY A 149 -0.45 1.34 15.45
CA GLY A 149 -0.81 0.09 16.10
C GLY A 149 0.28 -0.98 16.00
N GLU A 150 0.83 -1.17 14.81
CA GLU A 150 1.88 -2.16 14.54
C GLU A 150 3.19 -1.82 15.24
N THR A 151 3.65 -0.58 15.09
CA THR A 151 4.93 -0.12 15.65
C THR A 151 4.89 0.11 17.16
N GLY A 152 3.73 0.50 17.70
CA GLY A 152 3.51 0.74 19.12
C GLY A 152 3.00 -0.48 19.90
N HIS A 153 2.83 -1.63 19.25
CA HIS A 153 2.22 -2.84 19.84
C HIS A 153 0.85 -2.57 20.50
N LEU A 154 0.03 -1.74 19.85
CA LEU A 154 -1.32 -1.40 20.29
C LEU A 154 -2.35 -2.14 19.42
N PRO A 155 -2.71 -3.39 19.76
CA PRO A 155 -3.56 -4.24 18.91
C PRO A 155 -4.95 -3.65 18.68
N MET A 156 -5.46 -2.82 19.61
CA MET A 156 -6.76 -2.14 19.48
C MET A 156 -6.81 -1.16 18.29
N LEU A 157 -5.66 -0.67 17.81
CA LEU A 157 -5.59 0.19 16.62
C LEU A 157 -5.46 -0.62 15.32
N GLN A 158 -5.12 -1.91 15.41
CA GLN A 158 -5.01 -2.83 14.28
C GLN A 158 -6.29 -3.66 14.09
N GLU A 159 -7.00 -3.97 15.17
CA GLU A 159 -8.25 -4.73 15.18
C GLU A 159 -9.45 -3.80 14.94
N THR A 160 -9.86 -3.65 13.67
CA THR A 160 -11.23 -3.27 13.34
C THR A 160 -11.90 -4.39 12.57
N ALA A 161 -12.89 -5.03 13.23
CA ALA A 161 -13.82 -6.02 12.71
C ALA A 161 -13.26 -7.44 12.47
N LEU A 162 -13.27 -8.26 13.52
CA LEU A 162 -13.81 -9.62 13.58
C LEU A 162 -13.37 -10.25 14.91
N ARG A 163 -14.17 -10.03 15.96
CA ARG A 163 -14.26 -10.96 17.10
C ARG A 163 -15.58 -11.69 16.96
#